data_AF-A0A645C210-F1
#
_entry.id   AF-A0A645C210-F1
#
_cell.length_a   1.000
_cell.length_b   1.000
_cell.length_c   1.000
_cell.angle_alpha   90.00
_cell.angle_beta   90.00
_cell.angle_gamma   90.00
#
_symmetry.space_group_name_H-M   'P 1'
#
loop_
_entity.id
_entity.type
_entity.pdbx_description
1 polymer ?
#
loop_
_entity_poly.entity_id
_entity_poly.type
_entity_poly.pdbx_seq_one_letter_code
_entity_poly.pdbx_strand_id
1 'polypeptide(L)'
;MFNNNQELRDFASILCEELKLNDELELANELKLWNEDAFTSSTEFLGELVLILEKVILSSKILSMKPQIEECLATIKKALR
;
A
#
# COMPACT_ATOMS: atom_id res chain seq x y z
N MET A 1 -3.03 -10.31 8.62
CA MET A 1 -2.94 -11.32 7.53
C MET A 1 -3.84 -10.90 6.39
N PHE A 2 -3.24 -10.52 5.26
CA PHE A 2 -3.95 -10.19 4.03
C PHE A 2 -4.17 -11.47 3.21
N ASN A 3 -5.41 -11.92 3.08
CA ASN A 3 -5.80 -13.21 2.50
C ASN A 3 -6.32 -13.10 1.07
N ASN A 4 -6.67 -11.88 0.63
CA ASN A 4 -7.20 -11.63 -0.71
C ASN A 4 -6.89 -10.19 -1.16
N ASN A 5 -7.10 -9.92 -2.45
CA ASN A 5 -6.86 -8.59 -3.03
C ASN A 5 -7.79 -7.52 -2.46
N GLN A 6 -8.99 -7.88 -2.00
CA GLN A 6 -9.93 -6.92 -1.41
C GLN A 6 -9.38 -6.35 -0.09
N GLU A 7 -8.85 -7.20 0.79
CA GLU A 7 -8.23 -6.77 2.05
C GLU A 7 -7.03 -5.83 1.81
N LEU A 8 -6.28 -6.05 0.72
CA LEU A 8 -5.19 -5.14 0.30
C LEU A 8 -5.73 -3.79 -0.19
N ARG A 9 -6.83 -3.79 -0.96
CA ARG A 9 -7.50 -2.55 -1.41
C ARG A 9 -8.14 -1.78 -0.25
N ASP A 10 -8.73 -2.48 0.72
CA ASP A 10 -9.30 -1.87 1.92
C ASP A 10 -8.19 -1.23 2.76
N PHE A 11 -7.07 -1.93 2.95
CA PHE A 11 -5.90 -1.37 3.64
C PHE A 11 -5.29 -0.18 2.90
N ALA A 12 -5.15 -0.25 1.58
CA ALA A 12 -4.69 0.88 0.77
C ALA A 12 -5.60 2.09 0.91
N SER A 13 -6.91 1.89 1.04
CA SER A 13 -7.87 2.99 1.28
C SER A 13 -7.66 3.64 2.64
N ILE A 14 -7.49 2.85 3.70
CA ILE A 14 -7.18 3.36 5.05
C ILE A 14 -5.85 4.13 5.05
N LEU A 15 -4.82 3.55 4.43
CA LEU A 15 -3.51 4.18 4.33
C LEU A 15 -3.55 5.48 3.51
N CYS A 16 -4.38 5.55 2.46
CA CYS A 16 -4.60 6.76 1.67
C CYS A 16 -5.20 7.89 2.51
N GLU A 17 -6.13 7.59 3.41
CA GLU A 17 -6.68 8.60 4.34
C GLU A 17 -5.64 9.08 5.34
N GLU A 18 -4.86 8.17 5.94
CA GLU A 18 -3.79 8.52 6.86
C GLU A 18 -2.68 9.33 6.18
N LEU A 19 -2.33 9.01 4.93
CA LEU A 19 -1.42 9.81 4.11
C LEU A 19 -1.94 11.25 3.93
N LYS A 20 -3.24 11.44 3.66
CA LYS A 20 -3.84 12.77 3.54
C LYS A 20 -3.82 13.54 4.86
N LEU A 21 -4.06 12.87 5.98
CA LEU A 21 -4.02 13.48 7.32
C LEU A 21 -2.61 13.95 7.70
N ASN A 22 -1.57 13.36 7.10
CA ASN A 22 -0.16 13.69 7.36
C ASN A 22 0.46 14.58 6.26
N ASP A 23 -0.35 15.25 5.43
CA ASP A 23 0.12 16.11 4.32
C ASP A 23 1.00 15.37 3.28
N GLU A 24 0.84 14.06 3.12
CA GLU A 24 1.52 13.23 2.12
C GLU A 24 0.62 13.02 0.89
N LEU A 25 0.15 14.12 0.30
CA LEU A 25 -0.85 14.11 -0.78
C LEU A 25 -0.37 13.40 -2.06
N GLU A 26 0.92 13.49 -2.39
CA GLU A 26 1.49 12.82 -3.57
C GLU A 26 1.37 11.30 -3.44
N LEU A 27 1.83 10.74 -2.32
CA LEU A 27 1.72 9.31 -2.02
C LEU A 27 0.26 8.87 -1.85
N ALA A 28 -0.60 9.71 -1.26
CA ALA A 28 -2.03 9.42 -1.16
C ALA A 28 -2.67 9.28 -2.55
N ASN A 29 -2.28 10.13 -3.50
CA ASN A 29 -2.77 10.07 -4.87
C ASN A 29 -2.20 8.87 -5.62
N GLU A 30 -0.91 8.55 -5.48
CA GLU A 30 -0.33 7.33 -6.07
C GLU A 30 -1.08 6.08 -5.58
N LEU A 31 -1.31 5.96 -4.27
CA LEU A 31 -2.02 4.83 -3.68
C LEU A 31 -3.48 4.77 -4.10
N LYS A 32 -4.13 5.93 -4.25
CA LYS A 32 -5.50 6.02 -4.78
C LYS A 32 -5.57 5.54 -6.23
N LEU A 33 -4.65 5.99 -7.09
CA LEU A 33 -4.61 5.58 -8.48
C LEU A 33 -4.40 4.08 -8.59
N TRP A 34 -3.42 3.53 -7.86
CA TRP A 34 -3.24 2.07 -7.76
C TRP A 34 -4.53 1.36 -7.32
N ASN A 35 -5.27 1.93 -6.37
CA ASN A 35 -6.51 1.33 -5.91
C ASN A 35 -7.69 1.45 -6.91
N GLU A 36 -7.61 2.35 -7.88
CA GLU A 36 -8.60 2.48 -8.96
C GLU A 36 -8.14 1.75 -10.25
N ASP A 37 -6.88 1.33 -10.31
CA ASP A 37 -6.29 0.73 -11.49
C ASP A 37 -6.72 -0.73 -11.73
N ALA A 38 -6.68 -1.11 -13.01
CA ALA A 38 -7.08 -2.40 -13.52
C ALA A 38 -5.84 -3.21 -13.92
N PHE A 39 -5.39 -4.05 -13.00
CA PHE A 39 -4.21 -4.90 -13.20
C PHE A 39 -4.53 -6.12 -14.04
N THR A 40 -3.60 -6.48 -14.93
CA THR A 40 -3.74 -7.64 -15.81
C THR A 40 -3.29 -8.94 -15.15
N SER A 41 -2.55 -8.85 -14.03
CA SER A 41 -2.08 -9.99 -13.26
C SER A 41 -1.94 -9.68 -11.76
N SER A 42 -2.00 -10.73 -10.93
CA SER A 42 -1.76 -10.59 -9.48
C SER A 42 -0.33 -10.14 -9.17
N THR A 43 0.66 -10.52 -9.99
CA THR A 43 2.05 -10.11 -9.83
C THR A 43 2.22 -8.61 -10.05
N GLU A 44 1.57 -8.05 -11.07
CA GLU A 44 1.54 -6.61 -11.33
C GLU A 44 0.86 -5.86 -10.20
N PHE A 45 -0.33 -6.30 -9.78
CA PHE A 45 -1.08 -5.73 -8.65
C PHE A 45 -0.23 -5.65 -7.37
N LEU A 46 0.40 -6.77 -7.00
CA LEU A 46 1.22 -6.87 -5.80
C LEU A 46 2.54 -6.11 -5.92
N GLY A 47 3.17 -6.13 -7.11
CA GLY A 47 4.42 -5.44 -7.37
C GLY A 47 4.29 -3.93 -7.27
N GLU A 48 3.27 -3.36 -7.91
CA GLU A 48 3.00 -1.91 -7.84
C GLU A 48 2.67 -1.48 -6.40
N LEU A 49 1.90 -2.29 -5.67
CA LEU A 49 1.61 -2.02 -4.26
C LEU A 49 2.89 -1.96 -3.41
N VAL A 50 3.81 -2.92 -3.61
CA VAL A 50 5.08 -2.95 -2.89
C VAL A 50 5.88 -1.66 -3.12
N LEU A 51 5.97 -1.20 -4.38
CA LEU A 51 6.70 0.02 -4.70
C LEU A 51 6.12 1.24 -3.96
N ILE A 52 4.79 1.36 -3.93
CA ILE A 52 4.13 2.46 -3.22
C ILE A 52 4.38 2.35 -1.71
N LEU A 53 4.17 1.18 -1.11
CA LEU A 53 4.38 0.97 0.33
C LEU A 53 5.84 1.21 0.75
N GLU A 54 6.82 0.89 -0.09
CA GLU A 54 8.24 1.20 0.17
C GLU A 54 8.50 2.71 0.18
N LYS A 55 7.91 3.48 -0.76
CA LYS A 55 7.98 4.95 -0.74
C LYS A 55 7.34 5.51 0.53
N VAL A 56 6.20 4.95 0.94
CA VAL A 56 5.48 5.36 2.16
C VAL A 56 6.32 5.10 3.42
N ILE A 57 7.03 3.97 3.53
CA ILE A 57 7.93 3.70 4.66
C ILE A 57 9.07 4.71 4.75
N LEU A 58 9.62 5.11 3.60
CA LEU A 58 10.68 6.12 3.53
C LEU A 58 10.16 7.51 3.93
N SER A 59 8.86 7.77 3.78
CA SER A 59 8.23 8.97 4.33
C SER A 59 8.19 8.91 5.87
N SER A 60 8.81 9.90 6.51
CA SER A 60 8.90 9.96 7.97
C SER A 60 7.57 10.35 8.66
N LYS A 61 6.54 10.70 7.90
CA LYS A 61 5.32 11.32 8.45
C LYS A 61 4.29 10.33 9.00
N ILE A 62 4.38 9.03 8.69
CA ILE A 62 3.31 8.05 9.02
C ILE A 62 3.79 6.99 10.00
N LEU A 63 4.40 7.43 11.10
CA LEU A 63 4.96 6.56 12.14
C LEU A 63 3.92 5.61 12.76
N SER A 64 2.65 6.02 12.84
CA SER A 64 1.54 5.24 13.39
C SER A 64 1.25 3.95 12.60
N MET A 65 1.34 4.01 11.27
CA MET A 65 1.01 2.89 10.38
C MET A 65 2.23 2.08 9.94
N LYS A 66 3.47 2.52 10.23
CA LYS A 66 4.70 1.80 9.83
C LYS A 66 4.66 0.29 10.10
N PRO A 67 4.29 -0.18 11.30
CA PRO A 67 4.23 -1.63 11.57
C PRO A 67 3.25 -2.38 10.67
N GLN A 68 2.12 -1.76 10.33
CA GLN A 68 1.08 -2.36 9.48
C GLN A 68 1.53 -2.40 8.02
N ILE A 69 2.22 -1.36 7.57
CA ILE A 69 2.84 -1.30 6.24
C ILE A 69 3.93 -2.37 6.10
N GLU A 70 4.78 -2.53 7.12
CA GLU A 70 5.81 -3.56 7.16
C GLU A 70 5.20 -4.98 7.15
N GLU A 71 4.13 -5.22 7.91
CA GLU A 71 3.40 -6.50 7.86
C GLU A 71 2.82 -6.76 6.46
N CYS A 72 2.23 -5.73 5.84
CA CYS A 72 1.68 -5.81 4.49
C CYS A 72 2.76 -6.16 3.47
N LEU A 73 3.88 -5.44 3.48
CA LEU A 73 5.04 -5.72 2.63
C LEU A 73 5.57 -7.13 2.84
N ALA A 74 5.72 -7.59 4.09
CA ALA A 74 6.19 -8.94 4.38
C ALA A 74 5.22 -10.00 3.84
N THR A 75 3.91 -9.75 3.90
CA THR A 75 2.88 -10.64 3.36
C THR A 75 2.97 -10.70 1.84
N ILE A 76 3.04 -9.54 1.18
CA ILE A 76 3.11 -9.48 -0.29
C ILE A 76 4.41 -10.10 -0.81
N LYS A 77 5.55 -9.82 -0.17
CA LYS A 77 6.85 -10.40 -0.53
C LYS A 77 6.89 -11.93 -0.36
N LYS A 78 6.12 -12.49 0.58
CA LYS A 78 5.94 -13.95 0.69
C LYS A 78 5.06 -14.50 -0.42
N ALA A 79 4.04 -13.78 -0.87
CA ALA A 79 3.14 -14.20 -1.94
C ALA A 79 3.79 -14.12 -3.33
N LEU A 80 4.77 -13.23 -3.51
CA LEU A 80 5.55 -13.07 -4.74
C LEU A 80 6.74 -14.04 -4.86
N ARG A 81 7.04 -14.81 -3.81
CA ARG A 81 8.17 -15.75 -3.75
C ARG A 81 7.72 -17.17 -4.08
#